data_AF-A0A524D2N6-F1
#
_entry.id   AF-A0A524D2N6-F1
#
_cell.length_a   1.000
_cell.length_b   1.000
_cell.length_c   1.000
_cell.angle_alpha   90.00
_cell.angle_beta   90.00
_cell.angle_gamma   90.00
#
_symmetry.space_group_name_H-M   'P 1'
#
loop_
_entity.id
_entity.type
_entity.pdbx_description
1 polymer ?
#
loop_
_entity_poly.entity_id
_entity_poly.type
_entity_poly.pdbx_seq_one_letter_code
_entity_poly.pdbx_strand_id
1 'polypeptide(L)'
;MCEFTVKDLSDGSQLGEEIVVMSYTDEKSLLLKDILGVAQKMDSALIYDVDTLDQTCKLIQHPLINPFLTLVEKLSKNEVKTSDIEIVQEKLEEIKKSLE
;
A
#
# COMPACT_ATOMS: atom_id res chain seq x y z
N MET A 1 11.74 7.01 21.23
CA MET A 1 11.66 6.31 19.94
C MET A 1 10.16 6.22 19.65
N CYS A 2 9.73 6.42 18.41
CA CYS A 2 8.31 6.29 18.05
C CYS A 2 8.25 5.13 17.06
N GLU A 3 7.74 4.02 17.53
CA GLU A 3 7.53 2.78 16.80
C GLU A 3 6.02 2.58 16.62
N PHE A 4 5.63 1.76 15.64
CA PHE A 4 4.23 1.54 15.31
C PHE A 4 3.88 0.05 15.30
N THR A 5 2.72 -0.29 15.86
CA THR A 5 2.02 -1.52 15.53
C THR A 5 1.27 -1.31 14.22
N VAL A 6 1.56 -2.15 13.22
CA VAL A 6 0.94 -2.07 11.91
C VAL A 6 -0.18 -3.11 11.82
N LYS A 7 -1.37 -2.68 11.39
CA LYS A 7 -2.58 -3.51 11.31
C LYS A 7 -3.22 -3.47 9.93
N ASP A 8 -3.81 -4.58 9.51
CA ASP A 8 -4.67 -4.62 8.34
C ASP A 8 -6.02 -3.95 8.67
N LEU A 9 -6.47 -3.06 7.80
CA LEU A 9 -7.72 -2.32 7.97
C LEU A 9 -8.96 -3.22 7.80
N SER A 10 -8.85 -4.29 7.00
CA SER A 10 -9.98 -5.14 6.62
C SER A 10 -10.41 -6.08 7.74
N ASP A 11 -9.45 -6.68 8.46
CA ASP A 11 -9.72 -7.65 9.52
C ASP A 11 -9.09 -7.31 10.88
N GLY A 12 -8.31 -6.23 10.96
CA GLY A 12 -7.64 -5.78 12.18
C GLY A 12 -6.43 -6.63 12.57
N SER A 13 -6.02 -7.60 11.74
CA SER A 13 -4.87 -8.45 12.02
C SER A 13 -3.59 -7.64 12.13
N GLN A 14 -2.69 -8.06 13.01
CA GLN A 14 -1.39 -7.43 13.16
C GLN A 14 -0.46 -7.90 12.05
N LEU A 15 0.05 -6.95 11.27
CA LEU A 15 0.96 -7.18 10.14
C LEU A 15 2.42 -6.99 10.53
N GLY A 16 2.68 -6.14 11.54
CA GLY A 16 4.03 -5.84 12.03
C GLY A 16 4.00 -5.19 13.40
N GLU A 17 5.11 -5.31 14.11
CA GLU A 17 5.32 -4.73 15.43
C GLU A 17 6.66 -3.99 15.46
N GLU A 18 6.77 -3.01 16.34
CA GLU A 18 7.99 -2.20 16.50
C GLU A 18 8.49 -1.59 15.17
N ILE A 19 7.57 -1.22 14.27
CA ILE A 19 7.91 -0.68 12.95
C ILE A 19 8.33 0.78 13.08
N VAL A 20 9.50 1.12 12.55
CA VAL A 20 10.08 2.47 12.62
C VAL A 20 10.28 3.13 11.26
N VAL A 21 10.28 2.35 10.17
CA VAL A 21 10.29 2.90 8.80
C VAL A 21 9.12 2.32 8.03
N MET A 22 8.35 3.20 7.41
CA MET A 22 7.28 2.88 6.48
C MET A 22 7.50 3.74 5.23
N SER A 23 7.83 3.10 4.11
CA SER A 23 8.20 3.83 2.88
C SER A 23 7.85 3.03 1.64
N TYR A 24 7.63 3.70 0.50
CA TYR A 24 7.43 3.01 -0.77
C TYR A 24 8.75 2.78 -1.49
N THR A 25 8.90 1.61 -2.10
CA THR A 25 9.97 1.33 -3.07
C THR A 25 9.68 1.98 -4.43
N ASP A 26 10.66 1.97 -5.33
CA ASP A 26 10.46 2.43 -6.72
C ASP A 26 9.37 1.64 -7.46
N GLU A 27 9.20 0.36 -7.09
CA GLU A 27 8.16 -0.54 -7.61
C GLU A 27 6.78 -0.33 -6.96
N LYS A 28 6.63 0.70 -6.10
CA LYS A 28 5.38 1.02 -5.38
C LYS A 28 4.89 -0.08 -4.45
N SER A 29 5.80 -0.88 -3.92
CA SER A 29 5.53 -1.77 -2.79
C SER A 29 5.83 -1.04 -1.49
N LEU A 30 5.04 -1.30 -0.47
CA LEU A 30 5.26 -0.74 0.86
C LEU A 30 6.35 -1.55 1.57
N LEU A 31 7.34 -0.86 2.13
CA LEU A 31 8.41 -1.43 2.93
C LEU A 31 8.16 -1.05 4.39
N LEU A 32 8.07 -2.06 5.25
CA LEU A 32 8.01 -1.92 6.70
C LEU A 32 9.35 -2.40 7.28
N LYS A 33 10.00 -1.58 8.09
CA LYS A 33 11.26 -1.95 8.76
C LYS A 33 11.14 -1.78 10.26
N ASP A 34 11.48 -2.82 10.99
CA ASP A 34 11.45 -2.85 12.46
C ASP A 34 12.71 -2.21 13.08
N ILE A 35 12.73 -2.13 14.42
CA ILE A 35 13.87 -1.61 15.20
C ILE A 35 15.15 -2.44 15.04
N LEU A 36 15.05 -3.72 14.68
CA LEU A 36 16.20 -4.60 14.44
C LEU A 36 16.74 -4.44 13.01
N GLY A 37 16.02 -3.71 12.17
CA GLY A 37 16.34 -3.46 10.78
C GLY A 37 15.87 -4.56 9.83
N VAL A 38 15.07 -5.51 10.29
CA VAL A 38 14.41 -6.49 9.43
C VAL A 38 13.34 -5.77 8.61
N ALA A 39 13.33 -6.03 7.31
CA ALA A 39 12.43 -5.35 6.39
C ALA A 39 11.45 -6.35 5.75
N GLN A 40 10.17 -6.03 5.81
CA GLN A 40 9.10 -6.73 5.12
C GLN A 40 8.58 -5.89 3.97
N LYS A 41 8.53 -6.48 2.77
CA LYS A 41 7.94 -5.87 1.59
C LYS A 41 6.49 -6.35 1.45
N MET A 42 5.58 -5.41 1.25
CA MET A 42 4.17 -5.65 1.02
C MET A 42 3.78 -5.08 -0.34
N ASP A 43 3.43 -5.98 -1.27
CA ASP A 43 2.97 -5.58 -2.58
C ASP A 43 1.51 -5.10 -2.52
N SER A 44 1.22 -4.03 -3.25
CA SER A 44 -0.11 -3.43 -3.35
C SER A 44 -0.77 -3.08 -2.01
N ALA A 45 0.00 -2.48 -1.10
CA ALA A 45 -0.49 -1.96 0.19
C ALA A 45 -0.45 -0.43 0.24
N LEU A 46 -1.47 0.18 0.87
CA LEU A 46 -1.60 1.61 1.07
C LEU A 46 -1.63 1.94 2.56
N ILE A 47 -0.83 2.92 3.00
CA ILE A 47 -0.97 3.50 4.33
C ILE A 47 -2.27 4.30 4.37
N TYR A 48 -3.21 3.88 5.21
CA TYR A 48 -4.53 4.47 5.30
C TYR A 48 -4.64 5.47 6.45
N ASP A 49 -4.10 5.12 7.61
CA ASP A 49 -4.19 5.90 8.84
C ASP A 49 -2.93 5.73 9.68
N VAL A 50 -2.45 6.81 10.29
CA VAL A 50 -1.29 6.82 11.17
C VAL A 50 -1.62 7.65 12.40
N ASP A 51 -1.67 7.00 13.56
CA ASP A 51 -1.92 7.65 14.84
C ASP A 51 -0.68 7.51 15.73
N THR A 52 -0.07 8.65 16.03
CA THR A 52 1.14 8.73 16.86
C THR A 52 0.86 8.68 18.36
N LEU A 53 -0.38 8.94 18.77
CA LEU A 53 -0.78 8.92 20.19
C LEU A 53 -0.92 7.47 20.66
N ASP A 54 -1.55 6.62 19.85
CA ASP A 54 -1.70 5.19 20.13
C ASP A 54 -0.65 4.31 19.45
N GLN A 55 0.24 4.92 18.66
CA GLN A 55 1.33 4.26 17.95
C GLN A 55 0.81 3.16 17.01
N THR A 56 -0.30 3.41 16.32
CA THR A 56 -0.86 2.50 15.35
C THR A 56 -0.77 3.03 13.92
N CYS A 57 -0.52 2.13 12.98
CA CYS A 57 -0.63 2.39 11.56
C CYS A 57 -1.58 1.36 10.96
N LYS A 58 -2.60 1.82 10.23
CA LYS A 58 -3.53 0.94 9.51
C LYS A 58 -3.22 0.97 8.03
N LEU A 59 -3.14 -0.22 7.44
CA LEU A 59 -2.88 -0.42 6.03
C LEU A 59 -4.09 -1.07 5.36
N ILE A 60 -4.29 -0.76 4.09
CA ILE A 60 -5.18 -1.54 3.23
C ILE A 60 -4.34 -2.26 2.18
N GLN A 61 -4.55 -3.56 2.00
CA GLN A 61 -3.90 -4.33 0.95
C GLN A 61 -4.93 -4.74 -0.10
N HIS A 62 -4.69 -4.39 -1.36
CA HIS A 62 -5.60 -4.71 -2.45
C HIS A 62 -4.88 -4.70 -3.80
N PRO A 63 -5.09 -5.68 -4.70
CA PRO A 63 -4.40 -5.77 -5.99
C PRO A 63 -4.52 -4.55 -6.92
N LEU A 64 -5.48 -3.66 -6.65
CA LEU A 64 -5.68 -2.40 -7.39
C LEU A 64 -4.71 -1.28 -6.97
N ILE A 65 -4.17 -1.35 -5.74
CA ILE A 65 -3.40 -0.24 -5.14
C ILE A 65 -2.13 0.03 -5.93
N ASN A 66 -1.32 -0.99 -6.22
CA ASN A 66 -0.05 -0.78 -6.93
C ASN A 66 -0.25 -0.24 -8.36
N PRO A 67 -1.14 -0.81 -9.20
CA PRO A 67 -1.50 -0.22 -10.49
C PRO A 67 -1.98 1.22 -10.38
N PHE A 68 -2.82 1.52 -9.38
CA PHE A 68 -3.33 2.86 -9.15
C PHE A 68 -2.24 3.86 -8.76
N LEU A 69 -1.37 3.50 -7.80
CA LEU A 69 -0.22 4.34 -7.40
C LEU A 69 0.72 4.60 -8.59
N THR A 70 0.96 3.58 -9.41
CA THR A 70 1.77 3.70 -10.63
C THR A 70 1.13 4.68 -11.61
N LEU A 71 -0.18 4.56 -11.84
CA LEU A 71 -0.93 5.47 -12.71
C LEU A 71 -0.87 6.92 -12.20
N VAL A 72 -1.12 7.14 -10.91
CA VAL A 72 -1.09 8.48 -10.28
C VAL A 72 0.29 9.11 -10.41
N GLU A 73 1.37 8.35 -10.22
CA GLU A 73 2.72 8.88 -10.40
C GLU A 73 2.99 9.27 -11.86
N LYS A 74 2.64 8.41 -12.82
CA LYS A 74 2.83 8.70 -14.26
C LYS A 74 2.02 9.91 -14.71
N LEU A 75 0.78 10.05 -14.20
CA LEU A 75 -0.04 11.24 -14.42
C LEU A 75 0.66 12.49 -13.87
N SER A 76 1.20 12.43 -12.66
CA SER A 76 1.92 13.54 -12.03
C SER A 76 3.18 13.96 -12.79
N LYS A 77 3.81 13.02 -13.50
CA LYS A 77 5.00 13.26 -14.35
C LYS A 77 4.67 13.62 -15.81
N ASN A 78 3.39 13.61 -16.21
CA ASN A 78 2.95 13.72 -17.61
C ASN A 78 3.53 12.64 -18.54
N GLU A 79 3.79 11.44 -18.00
CA GLU A 79 4.36 10.29 -18.73
C GLU A 79 3.33 9.18 -18.98
N VAL A 80 2.05 9.46 -18.68
CA VAL A 80 0.96 8.49 -18.80
C VAL A 80 0.72 8.08 -20.25
N LYS A 81 0.51 6.78 -20.48
CA LYS A 81 0.01 6.23 -21.74
C LYS A 81 -1.40 5.70 -21.57
N THR A 82 -2.15 5.59 -22.67
CA THR A 82 -3.48 4.96 -22.66
C THR A 82 -3.44 3.56 -22.04
N SER A 83 -2.40 2.78 -22.33
CA SER A 83 -2.19 1.44 -21.75
C SER A 83 -2.10 1.43 -20.23
N ASP A 84 -1.63 2.52 -19.60
CA ASP A 84 -1.56 2.61 -18.14
C ASP A 84 -2.94 2.75 -17.51
N ILE A 85 -3.86 3.45 -18.19
CA ILE A 85 -5.25 3.58 -17.78
C ILE A 85 -5.99 2.25 -18.00
N GLU A 86 -5.74 1.60 -19.14
CA GLU A 86 -6.34 0.31 -19.50
C GLU A 86 -6.05 -0.75 -18.43
N ILE A 87 -4.83 -0.84 -17.91
CA ILE A 87 -4.48 -1.79 -16.83
C ILE A 87 -5.36 -1.62 -15.59
N VAL A 88 -5.64 -0.37 -15.19
CA VAL A 88 -6.49 -0.09 -14.02
C VAL A 88 -7.96 -0.41 -14.34
N GLN A 89 -8.42 -0.08 -15.55
CA GLN A 89 -9.77 -0.41 -16.00
C GLN A 89 -10.02 -1.92 -16.07
N GLU A 90 -9.08 -2.68 -16.62
CA GLU A 90 -9.15 -4.15 -16.69
C GLU A 90 -9.31 -4.76 -15.30
N LYS A 91 -8.50 -4.33 -14.33
CA LYS A 91 -8.62 -4.78 -12.94
C LYS A 91 -9.96 -4.42 -12.31
N LEU A 92 -10.48 -3.22 -12.58
CA LEU A 92 -11.80 -2.82 -12.10
C LEU A 92 -12.92 -3.67 -12.71
N GLU A 93 -12.84 -3.99 -14.00
CA GLU A 93 -13.80 -4.88 -14.66
C GLU A 93 -13.71 -6.33 -14.16
N GLU A 94 -12.51 -6.84 -13.85
CA GLU A 94 -12.33 -8.13 -13.18
C GLU A 94 -13.03 -8.16 -11.82
N ILE A 95 -12.82 -7.13 -11.00
CA ILE A 95 -13.47 -7.00 -9.69
C ILE A 95 -14.99 -6.93 -9.86
N LYS A 96 -15.48 -6.11 -10.80
CA LYS A 96 -16.91 -5.98 -11.08
C LYS A 96 -17.54 -7.33 -11.43
N LYS A 97 -16.90 -8.13 -12.28
CA LYS A 97 -17.36 -9.50 -12.62
C LYS A 97 -17.39 -10.44 -11.41
N SER A 98 -16.54 -10.23 -10.41
CA SER A 98 -16.53 -11.04 -9.19
C SER A 98 -17.66 -10.71 -8.21
N LEU A 99 -18.36 -9.58 -8.43
CA LEU A 99 -19.48 -9.12 -7.61
C LEU A 99 -20.86 -9.52 -8.18
N GLU A 100 -20.89 -10.04 -9.40
CA GLU A 100 -22.09 -10.57 -10.09
C GLU A 100 -22.30 -12.06 -9.75
#